data_AF-A0A5A8CMK5-F1
#
_entry.id   AF-A0A5A8CMK5-F1
#
_cell.length_a   1.000
_cell.length_b   1.000
_cell.length_c   1.000
_cell.angle_alpha   90.00
_cell.angle_beta   90.00
_cell.angle_gamma   90.00
#
_symmetry.space_group_name_H-M   'P 1'
#
loop_
_entity.id
_entity.type
_entity.pdbx_description
1 polymer ?
#
loop_
_entity_poly.entity_id
_entity_poly.type
_entity_poly.pdbx_seq_one_letter_code
_entity_poly.pdbx_strand_id
1 'polypeptide(L)'
;MAERAGWPYWVLLALRAALVLSPGYVHTDEWFQSPEIAATVVCGSSARIPWEFSGCTDPARSMMPPLLGSGAPIALAALFGGCSSGWTVLLAPRLWLLALSLVSDWW
;
A
#
# COMPACT_ATOMS: atom_id res chain seq x y z
N MET A 1 26.33 2.52 -5.94
CA MET A 1 25.86 3.62 -6.81
C MET A 1 25.36 4.85 -6.05
N ALA A 2 24.99 4.74 -4.76
CA ALA A 2 24.76 5.92 -3.90
C ALA A 2 25.96 6.89 -3.85
N GLU A 3 27.19 6.36 -3.91
CA GLU A 3 28.42 7.17 -4.03
C GLU A 3 28.58 7.90 -5.38
N ARG A 4 27.78 7.52 -6.38
CA ARG A 4 27.67 8.17 -7.70
C ARG A 4 26.32 8.87 -7.91
N ALA A 5 25.48 8.93 -6.87
CA ALA A 5 24.17 9.55 -6.96
C ALA A 5 24.35 11.07 -7.09
N GLY A 6 24.25 11.57 -8.32
CA GLY A 6 24.27 13.00 -8.59
C GLY A 6 23.08 13.72 -7.96
N TRP A 7 23.15 15.05 -7.90
CA TRP A 7 22.06 15.89 -7.39
C TRP A 7 20.66 15.58 -7.98
N PRO A 8 20.47 15.12 -9.24
CA PRO A 8 19.13 14.82 -9.76
C PRO A 8 18.49 13.64 -9.05
N TYR A 9 19.27 12.65 -8.61
CA TYR A 9 18.75 11.49 -7.88
C TYR A 9 18.08 11.94 -6.59
N TRP A 10 18.77 12.78 -5.80
CA TRP A 10 18.26 13.27 -4.53
C TRP A 10 17.01 14.15 -4.70
N VAL A 11 16.96 14.98 -5.74
CA VAL A 11 15.77 15.78 -6.08
C VAL A 11 14.59 14.87 -6.43
N LEU A 12 14.81 13.85 -7.26
CA LEU A 12 13.75 12.91 -7.65
C LEU A 12 13.31 12.04 -6.48
N LEU A 13 14.22 11.65 -5.58
CA LEU A 13 13.88 10.91 -4.37
C LEU A 13 13.02 11.76 -3.42
N ALA A 14 13.37 13.04 -3.24
CA ALA A 14 12.56 13.96 -2.45
C ALA A 14 11.17 14.15 -3.06
N LEU A 15 11.07 14.31 -4.39
CA LEU A 15 9.81 14.39 -5.10
C LEU A 15 8.99 13.10 -4.92
N ARG A 16 9.62 11.93 -5.06
CA ARG A 16 8.98 10.62 -4.85
C ARG A 16 8.39 10.51 -3.43
N ALA A 17 9.16 10.89 -2.41
CA ALA A 17 8.69 10.90 -1.03
C ALA A 17 7.52 11.88 -0.81
N ALA A 18 7.58 13.08 -1.41
CA ALA A 18 6.50 14.06 -1.33
C ALA A 18 5.20 13.54 -1.98
N LEU A 19 5.29 12.88 -3.14
CA LEU A 19 4.13 12.30 -3.82
C LEU A 19 3.50 11.14 -3.03
N VAL A 20 4.31 10.31 -2.37
CA VAL A 20 3.84 9.23 -1.48
C VAL A 20 2.96 9.77 -0.34
N LEU A 21 3.35 10.91 0.24
CA LEU A 21 2.62 11.56 1.34
C LEU A 21 1.43 12.39 0.86
N SER A 22 1.40 12.79 -0.40
CA SER A 22 0.29 13.54 -0.97
C SER A 22 -0.98 12.68 -0.97
N PRO A 23 -2.18 13.23 -0.70
CA PRO A 23 -3.42 12.44 -0.74
C PRO A 23 -3.64 11.81 -2.14
N GLY A 24 -3.18 12.49 -3.19
CA GLY A 24 -3.35 12.06 -4.58
C GLY A 24 -4.81 12.08 -5.01
N TYR A 25 -5.05 11.90 -6.30
CA TYR A 25 -6.37 11.55 -6.80
C TYR A 25 -6.37 10.04 -7.03
N VAL A 26 -7.33 9.36 -6.42
CA VAL A 26 -7.59 7.93 -6.62
C VAL A 26 -9.02 7.84 -7.12
N HIS A 27 -9.21 7.19 -8.27
CA HIS A 27 -10.55 7.09 -8.84
C HIS A 27 -11.45 6.28 -7.90
N THR A 28 -12.76 6.58 -7.88
CA THR A 28 -13.66 6.02 -6.85
C THR A 28 -13.80 4.51 -6.92
N ASP A 29 -13.52 3.88 -8.06
CA ASP A 29 -13.48 2.42 -8.22
C ASP A 29 -12.16 1.78 -7.73
N GLU A 30 -11.05 2.52 -7.74
CA GLU A 30 -9.72 2.07 -7.30
C GLU A 30 -9.63 1.91 -5.77
N TRP A 31 -10.41 2.69 -5.01
CA TRP A 31 -10.49 2.57 -3.54
C TRP A 31 -10.94 1.16 -3.10
N PHE A 32 -11.85 0.55 -3.85
CA PHE A 32 -12.45 -0.74 -3.52
C PHE A 32 -11.60 -1.95 -3.96
N GLN A 33 -10.42 -1.77 -4.56
CA GLN A 33 -9.72 -2.87 -5.21
C GLN A 33 -8.55 -3.48 -4.43
N SER A 34 -7.95 -2.82 -3.42
CA SER A 34 -6.82 -3.44 -2.70
C SER A 34 -6.64 -3.04 -1.24
N PRO A 35 -6.48 -1.75 -0.86
CA PRO A 35 -6.11 -1.40 0.51
C PRO A 35 -7.24 -1.67 1.52
N GLU A 36 -8.49 -1.41 1.15
CA GLU A 36 -9.65 -1.64 2.01
C GLU A 36 -9.94 -3.12 2.26
N ILE A 37 -9.76 -3.96 1.24
CA ILE A 37 -9.89 -5.42 1.38
C ILE A 37 -8.81 -5.93 2.33
N ALA A 38 -7.57 -5.49 2.13
CA ALA A 38 -6.46 -5.84 2.99
C ALA A 38 -6.67 -5.35 4.44
N ALA A 39 -7.15 -4.12 4.63
CA ALA A 39 -7.47 -3.57 5.95
C ALA A 39 -8.61 -4.34 6.63
N THR A 40 -9.61 -4.79 5.87
CA THR A 40 -10.70 -5.63 6.39
C THR A 40 -10.17 -6.96 6.91
N VAL A 41 -9.29 -7.61 6.14
CA VAL A 41 -8.68 -8.89 6.52
C VAL A 41 -7.73 -8.74 7.71
N VAL A 42 -6.93 -7.67 7.77
CA VAL A 42 -5.87 -7.48 8.79
C VAL A 42 -6.38 -6.81 10.06
N CYS A 43 -7.16 -5.73 9.93
CA CYS A 43 -7.61 -4.90 11.03
C CYS A 43 -9.07 -5.14 11.42
N GLY A 44 -9.82 -5.97 10.68
CA GLY A 44 -11.24 -6.21 10.95
C GLY A 44 -12.13 -4.99 10.68
N SER A 45 -11.68 -4.04 9.84
CA SER A 45 -12.47 -2.85 9.49
C SER A 45 -13.77 -3.24 8.80
N SER A 46 -14.86 -2.50 9.05
CA SER A 46 -16.18 -2.76 8.50
C SER A 46 -16.34 -2.34 7.02
N ALA A 47 -15.40 -2.71 6.15
CA ALA A 47 -15.50 -2.45 4.72
C ALA A 47 -16.13 -3.64 3.98
N ARG A 48 -16.70 -3.37 2.80
CA ARG A 48 -17.31 -4.39 1.96
C ARG A 48 -16.23 -5.07 1.12
N ILE A 49 -16.08 -6.38 1.27
CA ILE A 49 -15.28 -7.19 0.34
C ILE A 49 -16.07 -7.31 -0.98
N PRO A 50 -15.54 -6.88 -2.14
CA PRO A 50 -16.22 -6.99 -3.42
C PRO A 50 -16.46 -8.44 -3.84
N TRP A 51 -17.44 -8.66 -4.71
CA TRP A 51 -17.79 -10.00 -5.23
C TRP A 51 -16.63 -10.64 -6.02
N GLU A 52 -15.70 -9.85 -6.56
CA GLU A 52 -14.51 -10.34 -7.25
C GLU A 52 -13.60 -11.16 -6.31
N PHE A 53 -13.63 -10.85 -5.02
CA PHE A 53 -12.85 -11.51 -3.98
C PHE A 53 -13.71 -12.34 -3.02
N SER A 54 -15.05 -12.20 -3.09
CA SER A 54 -15.98 -12.93 -2.23
C SER A 54 -16.76 -13.97 -3.01
N GLY A 55 -16.55 -15.24 -2.67
CA GLY A 55 -17.22 -16.41 -3.23
C GLY A 55 -16.71 -17.67 -2.51
N CYS A 56 -17.61 -18.56 -2.08
CA CYS A 56 -17.23 -19.74 -1.26
C CYS A 56 -16.50 -20.84 -2.04
N THR A 57 -16.55 -20.83 -3.38
CA THR A 57 -16.00 -21.91 -4.21
C THR A 57 -14.97 -21.43 -5.23
N ASP A 58 -15.19 -20.32 -5.94
CA ASP A 58 -14.27 -19.83 -6.98
C ASP A 58 -14.31 -18.29 -7.12
N PRO A 59 -13.48 -17.53 -6.36
CA PRO A 59 -13.40 -16.08 -6.52
C PRO A 59 -12.79 -15.71 -7.87
N ALA A 60 -13.30 -14.64 -8.50
CA ALA A 60 -12.83 -14.16 -9.80
C ALA A 60 -11.41 -13.55 -9.76
N ARG A 61 -10.95 -13.13 -8.57
CA ARG A 61 -9.62 -12.55 -8.34
C ARG A 61 -8.97 -13.14 -7.09
N SER A 62 -7.65 -13.30 -7.14
CA SER A 62 -6.87 -13.70 -5.97
C SER A 62 -6.72 -12.54 -4.99
N MET A 63 -6.90 -12.79 -3.69
CA MET A 63 -6.57 -11.85 -2.61
C MET A 63 -5.06 -11.72 -2.35
N MET A 64 -4.23 -12.58 -2.95
CA MET A 64 -2.79 -12.58 -2.69
C MET A 64 -2.12 -11.24 -3.06
N PRO A 65 -2.32 -10.65 -4.26
CA PRO A 65 -1.66 -9.37 -4.58
C PRO A 65 -2.08 -8.21 -3.65
N PRO A 66 -3.38 -8.01 -3.34
CA PRO A 66 -3.79 -7.02 -2.33
C PRO A 66 -3.17 -7.26 -0.95
N LEU A 67 -3.11 -8.52 -0.49
CA LEU A 67 -2.54 -8.84 0.83
C LEU A 67 -1.02 -8.66 0.87
N LEU A 68 -0.29 -8.97 -0.20
CA LEU A 68 1.16 -8.73 -0.25
C LEU A 68 1.49 -7.25 -0.40
N GLY A 69 0.78 -6.53 -1.25
CA GLY A 69 1.05 -5.12 -1.53
C GLY A 69 0.56 -4.17 -0.43
N SER A 70 -0.60 -4.46 0.15
CA SER A 70 -1.24 -3.60 1.17
C SER A 70 -1.38 -4.28 2.53
N GLY A 71 -1.73 -5.56 2.57
CA GLY A 71 -1.95 -6.29 3.83
C GLY A 71 -0.69 -6.41 4.68
N ALA A 72 0.44 -6.81 4.09
CA ALA A 72 1.73 -6.93 4.79
C ALA A 72 2.15 -5.62 5.48
N PRO A 73 2.17 -4.45 4.80
CA PRO A 73 2.53 -3.20 5.48
C PRO A 73 1.48 -2.70 6.47
N ILE A 74 0.18 -2.96 6.25
CA ILE A 74 -0.86 -2.65 7.24
C ILE A 74 -0.69 -3.54 8.48
N ALA A 75 -0.38 -4.82 8.33
CA ALA A 75 -0.14 -5.74 9.44
C ALA A 75 1.11 -5.32 10.24
N LEU A 76 2.16 -4.87 9.55
CA LEU A 76 3.33 -4.29 10.21
C LEU A 76 2.96 -3.04 11.02
N ALA A 77 2.15 -2.13 10.45
CA ALA A 77 1.66 -0.96 11.16
C ALA A 77 0.75 -1.33 12.35
N ALA A 78 -0.03 -2.41 12.22
CA ALA A 78 -0.91 -2.92 13.27
C ALA A 78 -0.15 -3.35 14.53
N LEU A 79 1.07 -3.89 14.38
CA LEU A 79 1.95 -4.23 15.52
C LEU A 79 2.27 -3.01 16.40
N PHE A 80 2.15 -1.80 15.85
CA PHE A 80 2.36 -0.53 16.55
C PHE A 80 1.06 0.23 16.83
N GLY A 81 -0.11 -0.44 16.75
CA GLY A 81 -1.42 0.16 16.99
C GLY A 81 -2.04 0.88 15.78
N GLY A 82 -1.50 0.69 14.58
CA GLY A 82 -1.88 1.41 13.36
C GLY A 82 -3.17 0.97 12.65
N CYS A 83 -4.11 0.28 13.30
CA CYS A 83 -5.33 -0.21 12.63
C CYS A 83 -6.54 0.74 12.71
N SER A 84 -6.46 1.85 13.45
CA SER A 84 -7.62 2.68 13.80
C SER A 84 -7.90 3.85 12.87
N SER A 85 -7.05 4.12 11.86
CA SER A 85 -7.13 5.33 11.03
C SER A 85 -7.09 5.03 9.54
N GLY A 86 -7.92 5.70 8.74
CA GLY A 86 -7.85 5.59 7.27
C GLY A 86 -6.50 6.01 6.69
N TRP A 87 -5.76 6.87 7.40
CA TRP A 87 -4.40 7.28 7.00
C TRP A 87 -3.39 6.14 7.03
N THR A 88 -3.54 5.16 7.91
CA THR A 88 -2.61 4.02 7.94
C THR A 88 -2.87 3.08 6.78
N VAL A 89 -4.14 2.86 6.44
CA VAL A 89 -4.56 2.10 5.24
C VAL A 89 -4.03 2.76 3.97
N LEU A 90 -4.00 4.10 3.92
CA LEU A 90 -3.47 4.86 2.79
C LEU A 90 -1.93 4.84 2.72
N LEU A 91 -1.26 5.17 3.82
CA LEU A 91 0.18 5.46 3.83
C LEU A 91 1.04 4.20 3.97
N ALA A 92 0.59 3.17 4.69
CA ALA A 92 1.41 1.98 4.92
C ALA A 92 1.82 1.27 3.61
N PRO A 93 0.89 0.99 2.66
CA PRO A 93 1.26 0.41 1.37
C PRO A 93 2.20 1.31 0.55
N ARG A 94 2.02 2.63 0.65
CA ARG A 94 2.83 3.59 -0.13
C ARG A 94 4.26 3.72 0.42
N LEU A 95 4.42 3.78 1.74
CA LEU A 95 5.74 3.77 2.39
C LEU A 95 6.47 2.44 2.16
N TRP A 96 5.72 1.34 2.12
CA TRP A 96 6.25 0.03 1.75
C TRP A 96 6.81 0.01 0.33
N LEU A 97 6.03 0.48 -0.65
CA LEU A 97 6.49 0.58 -2.03
C LEU A 97 7.64 1.57 -2.19
N LEU A 98 7.67 2.67 -1.40
CA LEU A 98 8.81 3.58 -1.36
C LEU A 98 10.07 2.87 -0.86
N ALA A 99 9.98 2.08 0.21
CA ALA A 99 11.11 1.31 0.74
C ALA A 99 11.60 0.26 -0.27
N LEU A 100 10.69 -0.46 -0.93
CA LEU A 100 11.04 -1.39 -2.01
C LEU A 100 11.67 -0.68 -3.21
N SER A 101 11.20 0.52 -3.55
CA SER A 101 11.80 1.32 -4.63
C SER A 101 13.24 1.71 -4.31
N LEU A 102 13.55 2.00 -3.04
CA LEU A 102 14.93 2.27 -2.61
C LEU A 102 15.80 1.02 -2.78
N VAL A 103 15.31 -0.15 -2.38
CA VAL A 103 16.05 -1.41 -2.59
C VAL A 103 16.28 -1.66 -4.08
N SER A 104 15.30 -1.36 -4.93
CA SER A 104 15.43 -1.48 -6.38
C SER A 104 16.39 -0.46 -6.98
N ASP A 105 16.52 0.75 -6.42
CA ASP A 105 17.50 1.74 -6.90
C ASP A 105 18.95 1.29 -6.60
N TRP A 106 19.13 0.34 -5.67
CA TRP A 106 20.44 -0.18 -5.26
C TRP A 106 20.95 -1.37 -6.09
N TRP A 107 20.03 -2.16 -6.66
CA TRP A 107 20.32 -3.34 -7.48
C TRP A 107 20.37 -2.99 -8.96
#